data_AF-A0A540W4W8-F1
#
_entry.id   AF-A0A540W4W8-F1
#
_cell.length_a   1.000
_cell.length_b   1.000
_cell.length_c   1.000
_cell.angle_alpha   90.00
_cell.angle_beta   90.00
_cell.angle_gamma   90.00
#
_symmetry.space_group_name_H-M   'P 1'
#
loop_
_entity.id
_entity.type
_entity.pdbx_description
1 polymer ?
#
loop_
_entity_poly.entity_id
_entity_poly.type
_entity_poly.pdbx_seq_one_letter_code
_entity_poly.pdbx_strand_id
1 'polypeptide(L)'
;MDDENLRLAPRPHTAELLRWAAEQGLDPVPEGPLNAVLALLELGDARMYDGFPELTSALVQELLYERIHLYVQPAPDEDPLAYGAAVRLLIDHQRAARRLNAKRQQRLHEEAEWQGELLAGLLRQPHLLTWPRLYTLLLRAAGVDTADENAVRAWLDWFRALDPHDRIAVLAELTELEQPEGVDGWTEGVLLSIGMATDGARLLVEDHLKQRSYRNLADLTALGLPMPAELAGDLPEFEAAVQAEAVRLLGQWTVPGLPELLLTEYQDLAPEPGAAEVDQYIVKRGLVELPDIGQWDGTADGE
;
A
#
# COMPACT_ATOMS: atom_id res chain seq x y z
N MET A 1 10.99 -22.14 -17.74
CA MET A 1 10.94 -20.90 -16.94
C MET A 1 10.55 -19.83 -17.92
N ASP A 2 9.35 -19.29 -17.82
CA ASP A 2 8.88 -18.29 -18.78
C ASP A 2 9.66 -16.98 -18.58
N ASP A 3 9.94 -16.27 -19.69
CA ASP A 3 10.43 -14.87 -19.76
C ASP A 3 9.61 -13.91 -18.86
N GLU A 4 8.45 -14.39 -18.44
CA GLU A 4 7.48 -13.78 -17.58
C GLU A 4 7.93 -13.52 -16.13
N ASN A 5 8.81 -14.35 -15.57
CA ASN A 5 9.34 -14.19 -14.19
C ASN A 5 10.26 -12.96 -14.03
N LEU A 6 10.50 -12.25 -15.13
CA LEU A 6 11.45 -11.15 -15.24
C LEU A 6 10.81 -9.77 -15.16
N ARG A 7 9.47 -9.71 -15.17
CA ARG A 7 8.74 -8.45 -15.09
C ARG A 7 8.81 -7.87 -13.68
N LEU A 8 8.83 -6.55 -13.59
CA LEU A 8 8.85 -5.82 -12.32
C LEU A 8 7.59 -6.09 -11.48
N ALA A 9 6.44 -6.07 -12.14
CA ALA A 9 5.12 -6.29 -11.54
C ALA A 9 5.00 -7.67 -10.86
N PRO A 10 4.36 -7.76 -9.68
CA PRO A 10 3.99 -9.03 -9.08
C PRO A 10 2.98 -9.77 -9.96
N ARG A 11 3.02 -11.11 -9.93
CA ARG A 11 2.14 -12.01 -10.69
C ARG A 11 1.38 -12.91 -9.72
N PRO A 12 0.44 -12.34 -8.97
CA PRO A 12 -0.34 -13.12 -8.03
C PRO A 12 -1.12 -14.21 -8.79
N HIS A 13 -0.96 -15.47 -8.38
CA HIS A 13 -1.67 -16.64 -8.90
C HIS A 13 -3.17 -16.67 -8.51
N THR A 14 -3.83 -15.50 -8.57
CA THR A 14 -5.19 -15.23 -8.10
C THR A 14 -6.21 -16.14 -8.80
N ALA A 15 -6.22 -16.14 -10.13
CA ALA A 15 -7.16 -16.94 -10.91
C ALA A 15 -6.97 -18.45 -10.70
N GLU A 16 -5.72 -18.90 -10.50
CA GLU A 16 -5.41 -20.28 -10.21
C GLU A 16 -5.97 -20.70 -8.85
N LEU A 17 -5.76 -19.88 -7.83
CA LEU A 17 -6.23 -20.16 -6.47
C LEU A 17 -7.76 -20.07 -6.34
N LEU A 18 -8.41 -19.12 -7.02
CA LEU A 18 -9.87 -19.03 -7.07
C LEU A 18 -10.49 -20.26 -7.76
N ARG A 19 -9.91 -20.70 -8.88
CA ARG A 19 -10.35 -21.92 -9.57
C ARG A 19 -10.18 -23.14 -8.67
N TRP A 20 -9.04 -23.28 -8.00
CA TRP A 20 -8.83 -24.35 -7.02
C TRP A 20 -9.88 -24.31 -5.91
N ALA A 21 -10.17 -23.13 -5.35
CA ALA A 21 -11.18 -22.96 -4.29
C ALA A 21 -12.57 -23.44 -4.75
N ALA A 22 -12.97 -23.07 -5.97
CA ALA A 22 -14.23 -23.49 -6.57
C ALA A 22 -14.28 -25.02 -6.79
N GLU A 23 -13.19 -25.63 -7.25
CA GLU A 23 -13.09 -27.09 -7.42
C GLU A 23 -13.16 -27.84 -6.08
N GLN A 24 -12.68 -27.24 -5.00
CA GLN A 24 -12.81 -27.77 -3.63
C GLN A 24 -14.17 -27.48 -2.98
N GLY A 25 -15.02 -26.66 -3.62
CA GLY A 25 -16.32 -26.25 -3.06
C GLY A 25 -16.20 -25.39 -1.80
N LEU A 26 -15.14 -24.59 -1.70
CA LEU A 26 -14.93 -23.64 -0.60
C LEU A 26 -15.79 -22.38 -0.78
N ASP A 27 -15.97 -21.64 0.32
CA ASP A 27 -16.65 -20.35 0.28
C ASP A 27 -15.92 -19.36 -0.65
N PRO A 28 -16.65 -18.58 -1.46
CA PRO A 28 -16.04 -17.68 -2.42
C PRO A 28 -15.33 -16.53 -1.71
N VAL A 29 -14.10 -16.26 -2.15
CA VAL A 29 -13.31 -15.08 -1.74
C VAL A 29 -13.30 -14.08 -2.89
N PRO A 30 -13.56 -12.77 -2.65
CA PRO A 30 -13.49 -11.75 -3.70
C PRO A 30 -12.11 -11.66 -4.34
N GLU A 31 -12.06 -11.45 -5.66
CA GLU A 31 -10.82 -11.45 -6.44
C GLU A 31 -9.86 -10.31 -6.05
N GLY A 32 -10.37 -9.10 -5.83
CA GLY A 32 -9.58 -7.92 -5.46
C GLY A 32 -8.75 -8.11 -4.19
N PRO A 33 -9.39 -8.45 -3.04
CA PRO A 33 -8.70 -8.77 -1.79
C PRO A 33 -7.67 -9.87 -1.92
N LEU A 34 -8.00 -10.95 -2.66
CA LEU A 34 -7.04 -12.03 -2.88
C LEU A 34 -5.85 -11.58 -3.72
N ASN A 35 -6.10 -10.82 -4.78
CA ASN A 35 -5.06 -10.26 -5.64
C ASN A 35 -4.10 -9.37 -4.84
N ALA A 36 -4.64 -8.47 -4.01
CA ALA A 36 -3.85 -7.58 -3.15
C ALA A 36 -3.01 -8.36 -2.14
N VAL A 37 -3.59 -9.34 -1.45
CA VAL A 37 -2.87 -10.21 -0.49
C VAL A 37 -1.72 -10.94 -1.18
N LEU A 38 -1.98 -11.59 -2.31
CA LEU A 38 -0.95 -12.35 -3.04
C LEU A 38 0.13 -11.44 -3.61
N ALA A 39 -0.23 -10.30 -4.18
CA ALA A 39 0.71 -9.35 -4.75
C ALA A 39 1.64 -8.77 -3.67
N LEU A 40 1.09 -8.35 -2.52
CA LEU A 40 1.90 -7.85 -1.42
C LEU A 40 2.80 -8.94 -0.84
N LEU A 41 2.31 -10.18 -0.68
CA LEU A 41 3.15 -11.28 -0.20
C LEU A 41 4.29 -11.62 -1.17
N GLU A 42 4.06 -11.54 -2.49
CA GLU A 42 5.09 -11.74 -3.51
C GLU A 42 6.13 -10.61 -3.52
N LEU A 43 5.71 -9.37 -3.25
CA LEU A 43 6.60 -8.23 -3.09
C LEU A 43 7.50 -8.35 -1.85
N GLY A 44 6.99 -8.98 -0.78
CA GLY A 44 7.75 -9.22 0.44
C GLY A 44 8.85 -10.27 0.30
N ASP A 45 9.48 -10.62 1.42
CA ASP A 45 10.61 -11.56 1.49
C ASP A 45 10.19 -13.03 1.66
N ALA A 46 8.92 -13.34 1.41
CA ALA A 46 8.39 -14.68 1.56
C ALA A 46 9.06 -15.64 0.58
N ARG A 47 9.44 -16.83 1.06
CA ARG A 47 9.94 -17.89 0.18
C ARG A 47 8.81 -18.38 -0.73
N MET A 48 9.08 -18.43 -2.02
CA MET A 48 8.12 -18.93 -3.00
C MET A 48 8.23 -20.44 -3.18
N TYR A 49 7.10 -21.14 -3.18
CA TYR A 49 6.99 -22.56 -3.51
C TYR A 49 5.82 -22.77 -4.46
N ASP A 50 6.10 -23.35 -5.62
CA ASP A 50 5.10 -23.64 -6.66
C ASP A 50 4.27 -22.39 -7.04
N GLY A 51 4.90 -21.21 -7.05
CA GLY A 51 4.24 -19.93 -7.36
C GLY A 51 3.56 -19.24 -6.17
N PHE A 52 3.57 -19.83 -4.97
CA PHE A 52 2.91 -19.28 -3.78
C PHE A 52 3.88 -18.94 -2.64
N PRO A 53 3.66 -17.84 -1.89
CA PRO A 53 4.51 -17.45 -0.77
C PRO A 53 4.27 -18.31 0.47
N GLU A 54 5.31 -18.89 1.09
CA GLU A 54 5.19 -19.70 2.32
C GLU A 54 4.75 -18.82 3.50
N LEU A 55 3.62 -19.18 4.13
CA LEU A 55 3.07 -18.39 5.23
C LEU A 55 3.66 -18.76 6.60
N THR A 56 3.95 -17.73 7.38
CA THR A 56 4.32 -17.81 8.80
C THR A 56 3.44 -16.84 9.59
N SER A 57 3.28 -17.04 10.90
CA SER A 57 2.49 -16.12 11.74
C SER A 57 3.04 -14.69 11.69
N ALA A 58 4.38 -14.53 11.70
CA ALA A 58 5.00 -13.21 11.58
C ALA A 58 4.67 -12.54 10.25
N LEU A 59 4.71 -13.28 9.14
CA LEU A 59 4.36 -12.75 7.82
C LEU A 59 2.87 -12.40 7.70
N VAL A 60 1.99 -13.18 8.33
CA VAL A 60 0.54 -12.87 8.38
C VAL A 60 0.29 -11.59 9.17
N GLN A 61 0.95 -11.43 10.32
CA GLN A 61 0.88 -10.19 11.11
C GLN A 61 1.42 -9.00 10.32
N GLU A 62 2.63 -9.09 9.77
CA GLU A 62 3.26 -8.04 8.96
C GLU A 62 2.33 -7.62 7.80
N LEU A 63 1.78 -8.59 7.07
CA LEU A 63 0.86 -8.31 5.97
C LEU A 63 -0.41 -7.59 6.45
N LEU A 64 -1.16 -8.20 7.38
CA LEU A 64 -2.52 -7.76 7.70
C LEU A 64 -2.56 -6.59 8.68
N TYR A 65 -1.62 -6.53 9.61
CA TYR A 65 -1.56 -5.46 10.62
C TYR A 65 -0.72 -4.28 10.16
N GLU A 66 0.47 -4.53 9.60
CA GLU A 66 1.47 -3.47 9.42
C GLU A 66 1.41 -2.85 8.02
N ARG A 67 1.04 -3.63 6.99
CA ARG A 67 1.29 -3.24 5.61
C ARG A 67 0.05 -2.99 4.76
N ILE A 68 -0.92 -3.90 4.74
CA ILE A 68 -2.00 -3.87 3.74
C ILE A 68 -2.87 -2.61 3.84
N HIS A 69 -3.08 -2.09 5.05
CA HIS A 69 -3.86 -0.87 5.29
C HIS A 69 -3.22 0.39 4.68
N LEU A 70 -1.93 0.37 4.34
CA LEU A 70 -1.28 1.49 3.65
C LEU A 70 -1.77 1.65 2.20
N TYR A 71 -2.26 0.56 1.61
CA TYR A 71 -2.42 0.44 0.17
C TYR A 71 -3.86 0.26 -0.30
N VAL A 72 -4.67 -0.49 0.45
CA VAL A 72 -5.98 -0.92 -0.04
C VAL A 72 -7.11 -0.01 0.48
N GLN A 73 -8.13 0.21 -0.36
CA GLN A 73 -9.38 0.81 0.08
C GLN A 73 -10.57 -0.03 -0.43
N PRO A 74 -11.22 -0.82 0.43
CA PRO A 74 -12.36 -1.66 0.06
C PRO A 74 -13.45 -0.87 -0.64
N ALA A 75 -14.09 -1.48 -1.64
CA ALA A 75 -15.31 -0.93 -2.22
C ALA A 75 -16.42 -0.84 -1.14
N PRO A 76 -17.41 0.05 -1.28
CA PRO A 76 -18.43 0.27 -0.23
C PRO A 76 -19.22 -1.00 0.14
N ASP A 77 -19.36 -1.94 -0.79
CA ASP A 77 -20.05 -3.23 -0.63
C ASP A 77 -19.08 -4.41 -0.41
N GLU A 78 -17.77 -4.17 -0.35
CA GLU A 78 -16.76 -5.19 -0.08
C GLU A 78 -16.50 -5.31 1.43
N ASP A 79 -16.64 -6.53 1.95
CA ASP A 79 -16.34 -6.83 3.35
C ASP A 79 -14.83 -6.71 3.63
N PRO A 80 -14.38 -5.82 4.55
CA PRO A 80 -12.98 -5.71 4.93
C PRO A 80 -12.37 -7.02 5.48
N LEU A 81 -13.19 -7.95 6.00
CA LEU A 81 -12.71 -9.26 6.46
C LEU A 81 -12.26 -10.17 5.30
N ALA A 82 -12.57 -9.80 4.04
CA ALA A 82 -12.18 -10.55 2.85
C ALA A 82 -10.65 -10.71 2.71
N TYR A 83 -9.83 -9.78 3.22
CA TYR A 83 -8.37 -9.95 3.21
C TYR A 83 -7.90 -11.07 4.15
N GLY A 84 -8.50 -11.18 5.34
CA GLY A 84 -8.24 -12.31 6.25
C GLY A 84 -8.71 -13.64 5.65
N ALA A 85 -9.88 -13.64 4.99
CA ALA A 85 -10.39 -14.79 4.25
C ALA A 85 -9.47 -15.21 3.08
N ALA A 86 -8.90 -14.24 2.36
CA ALA A 86 -7.92 -14.50 1.31
C ALA A 86 -6.65 -15.17 1.83
N VAL A 87 -6.12 -14.74 2.99
CA VAL A 87 -4.99 -15.42 3.65
C VAL A 87 -5.37 -16.84 4.06
N ARG A 88 -6.56 -17.05 4.62
CA ARG A 88 -7.07 -18.39 4.98
C ARG A 88 -7.17 -19.31 3.77
N LEU A 89 -7.63 -18.81 2.62
CA LEU A 89 -7.68 -19.57 1.39
C LEU A 89 -6.28 -20.05 0.95
N LEU A 90 -5.27 -19.19 1.06
CA LEU A 90 -3.88 -19.56 0.79
C LEU A 90 -3.35 -20.61 1.79
N ILE A 91 -3.71 -20.50 3.08
CA ILE A 91 -3.34 -21.49 4.11
C ILE A 91 -3.93 -22.87 3.76
N ASP A 92 -5.21 -22.92 3.37
CA ASP A 92 -5.88 -24.16 2.98
C ASP A 92 -5.24 -24.78 1.73
N HIS A 93 -4.87 -23.96 0.75
CA HIS A 93 -4.14 -24.41 -0.43
C HIS A 93 -2.77 -25.02 -0.06
N GLN A 94 -2.01 -24.37 0.82
CA GLN A 94 -0.73 -24.90 1.30
C GLN A 94 -0.88 -26.20 2.10
N ARG A 95 -1.98 -26.34 2.84
CA ARG A 95 -2.33 -27.61 3.50
C ARG A 95 -2.61 -28.71 2.49
N ALA A 96 -3.42 -28.44 1.47
CA ALA A 96 -3.75 -29.40 0.42
C ALA A 96 -2.50 -29.84 -0.35
N ALA A 97 -1.57 -28.91 -0.61
CA ALA A 97 -0.25 -29.17 -1.18
C ALA A 97 0.75 -29.85 -0.22
N ARG A 98 0.30 -30.26 0.98
CA ARG A 98 1.09 -30.93 2.04
C ARG A 98 2.29 -30.12 2.53
N ARG A 99 2.26 -28.79 2.39
CA ARG A 99 3.29 -27.87 2.91
C ARG A 99 3.08 -27.55 4.39
N LEU A 100 1.84 -27.61 4.86
CA LEU A 100 1.48 -27.36 6.26
C LEU A 100 0.99 -28.64 6.94
N ASN A 101 1.38 -28.82 8.20
CA ASN A 101 0.75 -29.80 9.09
C ASN A 101 -0.54 -29.22 9.72
N ALA A 102 -1.42 -30.07 10.24
CA ALA A 102 -2.71 -29.64 10.79
C ALA A 102 -2.58 -28.62 11.94
N LYS A 103 -1.56 -28.77 12.79
CA LYS A 103 -1.31 -27.85 13.91
C LYS A 103 -0.89 -26.46 13.42
N ARG A 104 -0.02 -26.39 12.41
CA ARG A 104 0.44 -25.13 11.80
C ARG A 104 -0.69 -24.47 11.01
N GLN A 105 -1.50 -25.25 10.29
CA GLN A 105 -2.72 -24.76 9.65
C GLN A 105 -3.62 -24.09 10.68
N GLN A 106 -4.05 -24.80 11.73
CA GLN A 106 -4.96 -24.26 12.74
C GLN A 106 -4.45 -22.94 13.34
N ARG A 107 -3.17 -22.88 13.71
CA ARG A 107 -2.56 -21.64 14.23
C ARG A 107 -2.59 -20.49 13.21
N LEU A 108 -2.29 -20.76 11.95
CA LEU A 108 -2.30 -19.72 10.92
C LEU A 108 -3.72 -19.24 10.60
N HIS A 109 -4.74 -20.12 10.70
CA HIS A 109 -6.14 -19.70 10.58
C HIS A 109 -6.53 -18.75 11.71
N GLU A 110 -6.22 -19.12 12.95
CA GLU A 110 -6.49 -18.28 14.13
C GLU A 110 -5.81 -16.90 13.99
N GLU A 111 -4.56 -16.88 13.53
CA GLU A 111 -3.83 -15.64 13.26
C GLU A 111 -4.49 -14.82 12.14
N ALA A 112 -4.82 -15.42 11.00
CA ALA A 112 -5.41 -14.72 9.87
C ALA A 112 -6.81 -14.17 10.18
N GLU A 113 -7.58 -14.86 11.01
CA GLU A 113 -8.87 -14.39 11.51
C GLU A 113 -8.70 -13.18 12.43
N TRP A 114 -7.87 -13.32 13.48
CA TRP A 114 -7.60 -12.23 14.42
C TRP A 114 -7.03 -10.98 13.74
N GLN A 115 -6.02 -11.14 12.89
CA GLN A 115 -5.40 -10.01 12.19
C GLN A 115 -6.33 -9.42 11.13
N GLY A 116 -7.21 -10.22 10.51
CA GLY A 116 -8.25 -9.73 9.61
C GLY A 116 -9.26 -8.83 10.31
N GLU A 117 -9.69 -9.20 11.52
CA GLU A 117 -10.56 -8.35 12.35
C GLU A 117 -9.88 -7.03 12.74
N LEU A 118 -8.60 -7.08 13.13
CA LEU A 118 -7.82 -5.87 13.43
C LEU A 118 -7.71 -4.96 12.21
N LEU A 119 -7.42 -5.53 11.02
CA LEU A 119 -7.35 -4.77 9.78
C LEU A 119 -8.64 -4.00 9.47
N ALA A 120 -9.81 -4.60 9.69
CA ALA A 120 -11.09 -3.91 9.50
C ALA A 120 -11.22 -2.66 10.39
N GLY A 121 -10.58 -2.66 11.58
CA GLY A 121 -10.43 -1.48 12.43
C GLY A 121 -9.44 -0.45 11.85
N LEU A 122 -8.25 -0.91 11.43
CA LEU A 122 -7.18 -0.06 10.89
C LEU A 122 -7.61 0.70 9.63
N LEU A 123 -8.37 0.06 8.74
CA LEU A 123 -8.83 0.68 7.49
C LEU A 123 -9.74 1.90 7.72
N ARG A 124 -10.37 2.00 8.89
CA ARG A 124 -11.26 3.11 9.26
C ARG A 124 -10.54 4.23 10.02
N GLN A 125 -9.25 4.07 10.34
CA GLN A 125 -8.49 5.06 11.12
C GLN A 125 -7.99 6.21 10.24
N PRO A 126 -8.38 7.48 10.51
CA PRO A 126 -7.97 8.63 9.70
C PRO A 126 -6.45 8.86 9.66
N HIS A 127 -5.76 8.58 10.77
CA HIS A 127 -4.31 8.77 10.90
C HIS A 127 -3.46 7.68 10.22
N LEU A 128 -4.11 6.62 9.70
CA LEU A 128 -3.47 5.54 8.93
C LEU A 128 -3.81 5.62 7.44
N LEU A 129 -4.43 6.71 7.00
CA LEU A 129 -4.73 6.94 5.59
C LEU A 129 -3.49 7.37 4.81
N THR A 130 -3.51 7.04 3.52
CA THR A 130 -2.68 7.66 2.49
C THR A 130 -3.58 8.52 1.59
N TRP A 131 -3.01 9.46 0.85
CA TRP A 131 -3.77 10.33 -0.05
C TRP A 131 -4.61 9.52 -1.06
N PRO A 132 -4.08 8.50 -1.76
CA PRO A 132 -4.89 7.67 -2.64
C PRO A 132 -6.11 7.04 -1.95
N ARG A 133 -5.95 6.54 -0.71
CA ARG A 133 -7.05 5.94 0.06
C ARG A 133 -8.10 6.99 0.43
N LEU A 134 -7.68 8.16 0.90
CA LEU A 134 -8.59 9.26 1.24
C LEU A 134 -9.37 9.76 0.01
N TYR A 135 -8.68 10.04 -1.10
CA TYR A 135 -9.33 10.50 -2.33
C TYR A 135 -10.25 9.43 -2.93
N THR A 136 -9.92 8.15 -2.79
CA THR A 136 -10.83 7.05 -3.16
C THR A 136 -12.15 7.11 -2.39
N LEU A 137 -12.11 7.36 -1.08
CA LEU A 137 -13.31 7.53 -0.27
C LEU A 137 -14.13 8.74 -0.73
N LEU A 138 -13.47 9.89 -0.97
CA LEU A 138 -14.14 11.12 -1.41
C LEU A 138 -14.81 10.96 -2.78
N LEU A 139 -14.11 10.37 -3.75
CA LEU A 139 -14.65 10.10 -5.09
C LEU A 139 -15.87 9.18 -5.03
N ARG A 140 -15.80 8.12 -4.21
CA ARG A 140 -16.91 7.17 -4.03
C ARG A 140 -18.11 7.81 -3.30
N ALA A 141 -17.86 8.59 -2.25
CA ALA A 141 -18.91 9.33 -1.54
C ALA A 141 -19.62 10.34 -2.45
N ALA A 142 -18.89 10.95 -3.39
CA ALA A 142 -19.43 11.85 -4.40
C ALA A 142 -20.10 11.12 -5.59
N GLY A 143 -20.08 9.78 -5.63
CA GLY A 143 -20.65 8.99 -6.72
C GLY A 143 -19.92 9.12 -8.05
N VAL A 144 -18.62 9.46 -8.03
CA VAL A 144 -17.80 9.57 -9.23
C VAL A 144 -17.52 8.17 -9.80
N ASP A 145 -17.62 8.03 -11.12
CA ASP A 145 -17.15 6.83 -11.80
C ASP A 145 -15.62 6.76 -11.75
N THR A 146 -15.09 5.96 -10.82
CA THR A 146 -13.66 5.82 -10.59
C THR A 146 -12.93 5.07 -11.70
N ALA A 147 -13.64 4.50 -12.69
CA ALA A 147 -13.01 3.90 -13.87
C ALA A 147 -12.82 4.92 -15.02
N ASP A 148 -13.50 6.07 -14.98
CA ASP A 148 -13.35 7.16 -15.95
C ASP A 148 -12.39 8.22 -15.41
N GLU A 149 -11.16 8.23 -15.94
CA GLU A 149 -10.14 9.21 -15.57
C GLU A 149 -10.61 10.66 -15.76
N ASN A 150 -11.45 10.95 -16.76
CA ASN A 150 -11.96 12.31 -16.96
C ASN A 150 -12.95 12.71 -15.87
N ALA A 151 -13.77 11.76 -15.39
CA ALA A 151 -14.68 12.00 -14.28
C ALA A 151 -13.90 12.26 -12.98
N VAL A 152 -12.83 11.49 -12.74
CA VAL A 152 -11.91 11.71 -11.61
C VAL A 152 -11.25 13.08 -11.68
N ARG A 153 -10.68 13.46 -12.82
CA ARG A 153 -10.06 14.78 -13.04
C ARG A 153 -11.06 15.93 -12.83
N ALA A 154 -12.27 15.82 -13.38
CA ALA A 154 -13.29 16.84 -13.23
C ALA A 154 -13.69 17.04 -11.76
N TRP A 155 -13.77 15.95 -10.98
CA TRP A 155 -14.02 16.04 -9.55
C TRP A 155 -12.83 16.66 -8.80
N LEU A 156 -11.59 16.27 -9.12
CA LEU A 156 -10.38 16.85 -8.52
C LEU A 156 -10.27 18.36 -8.81
N ASP A 157 -10.59 18.80 -10.02
CA ASP A 157 -10.62 20.22 -10.39
C ASP A 157 -11.65 21.00 -9.56
N TRP A 158 -12.85 20.44 -9.41
CA TRP A 158 -13.89 21.02 -8.54
C TRP A 158 -13.40 21.11 -7.10
N PHE A 159 -12.83 20.03 -6.56
CA PHE A 159 -12.34 19.97 -5.19
C PHE A 159 -11.19 20.95 -4.95
N ARG A 160 -10.28 21.09 -5.92
CA ARG A 160 -9.16 22.05 -5.92
C ARG A 160 -9.63 23.50 -5.90
N ALA A 161 -10.75 23.80 -6.55
CA ALA A 161 -11.32 25.14 -6.59
C ALA A 161 -12.01 25.57 -5.29
N LEU A 162 -12.25 24.65 -4.35
CA LEU A 162 -12.84 24.95 -3.06
C LEU A 162 -11.85 25.68 -2.14
N ASP A 163 -12.37 26.61 -1.35
CA ASP A 163 -11.63 27.23 -0.26
C ASP A 163 -11.17 26.15 0.76
N PRO A 164 -10.02 26.33 1.44
CA PRO A 164 -9.49 25.32 2.36
C PRO A 164 -10.50 24.86 3.42
N HIS A 165 -11.31 25.77 3.96
CA HIS A 165 -12.35 25.43 4.94
C HIS A 165 -13.41 24.48 4.37
N ASP A 166 -13.88 24.74 3.14
CA ASP A 166 -14.91 23.92 2.50
C ASP A 166 -14.36 22.55 2.09
N ARG A 167 -13.07 22.45 1.74
CA ARG A 167 -12.41 21.16 1.57
C ARG A 167 -12.47 20.32 2.83
N ILE A 168 -12.16 20.91 4.00
CA ILE A 168 -12.24 20.19 5.28
C ILE A 168 -13.69 19.77 5.59
N ALA A 169 -14.68 20.60 5.26
CA ALA A 169 -16.08 20.23 5.44
C ALA A 169 -16.43 18.96 4.65
N VAL A 170 -15.97 18.83 3.40
CA VAL A 170 -16.16 17.61 2.61
C VAL A 170 -15.45 16.40 3.23
N LEU A 171 -14.24 16.55 3.80
CA LEU A 171 -13.56 15.46 4.51
C LEU A 171 -14.34 14.98 5.74
N ALA A 172 -14.95 15.91 6.47
CA ALA A 172 -15.73 15.64 7.67
C ALA A 172 -17.07 14.92 7.39
N GLU A 173 -17.50 14.84 6.12
CA GLU A 173 -18.72 14.14 5.70
C GLU A 173 -18.51 12.63 5.46
N LEU A 174 -17.27 12.14 5.39
CA LEU A 174 -16.97 10.71 5.18
C LEU A 174 -17.53 9.85 6.33
N THR A 175 -18.36 8.86 6.04
CA THR A 175 -18.98 8.03 7.09
C THR A 175 -18.24 6.73 7.35
N GLU A 176 -17.33 6.39 6.45
CA GLU A 176 -16.53 5.16 6.43
C GLU A 176 -15.38 5.20 7.43
N LEU A 177 -15.03 6.38 7.92
CA LEU A 177 -13.93 6.60 8.86
C LEU A 177 -14.45 6.72 10.30
N GLU A 178 -13.63 6.30 11.25
CA GLU A 178 -13.76 6.73 12.64
C GLU A 178 -13.32 8.19 12.72
N GLN A 179 -14.24 9.08 12.35
CA GLN A 179 -14.01 10.51 12.15
C GLN A 179 -13.22 11.12 13.33
N PRO A 180 -12.20 11.96 13.04
CA PRO A 180 -11.71 12.92 14.02
C PRO A 180 -12.88 13.79 14.55
N GLU A 181 -12.76 14.43 15.71
CA GLU A 181 -13.88 15.19 16.32
C GLU A 181 -14.39 16.35 15.42
N GLY A 182 -15.30 16.04 14.49
CA GLY A 182 -15.86 16.99 13.52
C GLY A 182 -14.84 17.61 12.57
N VAL A 183 -15.21 18.77 12.00
CA VAL A 183 -14.35 19.61 11.14
C VAL A 183 -13.04 19.96 11.87
N ASP A 184 -13.12 20.27 13.16
CA ASP A 184 -11.97 20.66 13.98
C ASP A 184 -10.95 19.51 14.18
N GLY A 185 -11.38 18.26 14.01
CA GLY A 185 -10.51 17.09 14.11
C GLY A 185 -9.61 16.88 12.87
N TRP A 186 -9.98 17.41 11.71
CA TRP A 186 -9.15 17.39 10.48
C TRP A 186 -8.07 18.48 10.53
N THR A 187 -7.15 18.32 11.48
CA THR A 187 -6.09 19.29 11.71
C THR A 187 -4.97 19.20 10.67
N GLU A 188 -4.16 20.26 10.58
CA GLU A 188 -2.88 20.27 9.83
C GLU A 188 -2.01 19.03 10.15
N GLY A 189 -2.03 18.56 11.39
CA GLY A 189 -1.28 17.37 11.80
C GLY A 189 -1.79 16.07 11.20
N VAL A 190 -3.11 15.91 11.09
CA VAL A 190 -3.71 14.72 10.44
C VAL A 190 -3.34 14.69 8.96
N LEU A 191 -3.49 15.83 8.27
CA LEU A 191 -3.14 15.95 6.86
C LEU A 191 -1.63 15.72 6.62
N LEU A 192 -0.77 16.22 7.51
CA LEU A 192 0.66 15.96 7.45
C LEU A 192 0.98 14.47 7.62
N SER A 193 0.35 13.80 8.59
CA SER A 193 0.53 12.35 8.80
C SER A 193 0.10 11.54 7.57
N ILE A 194 -0.99 11.93 6.89
CA ILE A 194 -1.43 11.29 5.65
C ILE A 194 -0.38 11.47 4.54
N GLY A 195 0.20 12.66 4.39
CA GLY A 195 1.27 12.91 3.44
C GLY A 195 2.51 12.06 3.73
N MET A 196 2.96 12.01 4.99
CA MET A 196 4.10 11.16 5.39
C MET A 196 3.83 9.67 5.15
N ALA A 197 2.62 9.21 5.48
CA ALA A 197 2.22 7.83 5.23
C ALA A 197 2.19 7.52 3.73
N THR A 198 1.80 8.47 2.88
CA THR A 198 1.77 8.31 1.42
C THR A 198 3.16 8.14 0.84
N ASP A 199 4.09 9.03 1.18
CA ASP A 199 5.50 8.92 0.74
C ASP A 199 6.14 7.61 1.24
N GLY A 200 5.98 7.31 2.53
CA GLY A 200 6.50 6.08 3.13
C GLY A 200 5.93 4.81 2.49
N ALA A 201 4.61 4.77 2.26
CA ALA A 201 3.95 3.65 1.60
C ALA A 201 4.49 3.44 0.18
N ARG A 202 4.66 4.53 -0.59
CA ARG A 202 5.22 4.48 -1.95
C ARG A 202 6.66 3.98 -1.94
N LEU A 203 7.53 4.55 -1.12
CA LEU A 203 8.94 4.12 -0.99
C LEU A 203 9.07 2.66 -0.59
N LEU A 204 8.18 2.15 0.28
CA LEU A 204 8.16 0.73 0.64
C LEU A 204 7.81 -0.18 -0.55
N VAL A 205 6.86 0.21 -1.41
CA VAL A 205 6.55 -0.58 -2.62
C VAL A 205 7.71 -0.53 -3.59
N GLU A 206 8.31 0.65 -3.80
CA GLU A 206 9.50 0.82 -4.65
C GLU A 206 10.67 -0.06 -4.18
N ASP A 207 10.96 -0.06 -2.88
CA ASP A 207 12.04 -0.87 -2.32
C ASP A 207 11.77 -2.37 -2.49
N HIS A 208 10.55 -2.84 -2.21
CA HIS A 208 10.18 -4.24 -2.44
C HIS A 208 10.29 -4.64 -3.92
N LEU A 209 9.90 -3.77 -4.85
CA LEU A 209 10.06 -4.00 -6.30
C LEU A 209 11.54 -4.09 -6.70
N LYS A 210 12.41 -3.23 -6.14
CA LYS A 210 13.87 -3.29 -6.35
C LYS A 210 14.44 -4.59 -5.81
N GLN A 211 14.12 -4.93 -4.55
CA GLN A 211 14.59 -6.16 -3.90
C GLN A 211 14.17 -7.41 -4.66
N ARG A 212 12.90 -7.48 -5.08
CA ARG A 212 12.38 -8.56 -5.93
C ARG A 212 13.15 -8.67 -7.25
N SER A 213 13.41 -7.55 -7.92
CA SER A 213 14.18 -7.54 -9.17
C SER A 213 15.61 -8.06 -8.96
N TYR A 214 16.28 -7.67 -7.87
CA TYR A 214 17.60 -8.18 -7.54
C TYR A 214 17.63 -9.68 -7.23
N ARG A 215 16.61 -10.22 -6.54
CA ARG A 215 16.48 -11.66 -6.33
C ARG A 215 16.33 -12.41 -7.66
N ASN A 216 15.46 -11.92 -8.54
CA ASN A 216 15.25 -12.53 -9.84
C ASN A 216 16.53 -12.49 -10.69
N LEU A 217 17.30 -11.39 -10.65
CA LEU A 217 18.60 -11.30 -11.34
C LEU A 217 19.63 -12.29 -10.79
N ALA A 218 19.70 -12.48 -9.47
CA ALA A 218 20.59 -13.46 -8.86
C ALA A 218 20.27 -14.89 -9.33
N ASP A 219 18.98 -15.23 -9.40
CA ASP A 219 18.51 -16.52 -9.89
C ASP A 219 18.82 -16.72 -11.39
N LEU A 220 18.64 -15.69 -12.22
CA LEU A 220 19.02 -15.75 -13.64
C LEU A 220 20.50 -15.94 -13.87
N THR A 221 21.32 -15.24 -13.08
CA THR A 221 22.77 -15.35 -13.14
C THR A 221 23.21 -16.77 -12.78
N ALA A 222 22.58 -17.37 -11.76
CA ALA A 222 22.83 -18.76 -11.39
C ALA A 222 22.44 -19.76 -12.50
N LEU A 223 21.50 -19.39 -13.38
CA LEU A 223 21.01 -20.22 -14.48
C LEU A 223 21.66 -19.92 -15.84
N GLY A 224 22.53 -18.90 -15.93
CA GLY A 224 23.19 -18.49 -17.17
C GLY A 224 22.25 -17.90 -18.22
N LEU A 225 21.10 -17.35 -17.79
CA LEU A 225 20.10 -16.75 -18.66
C LEU A 225 20.40 -15.25 -18.92
N PRO A 226 20.00 -14.70 -20.09
CA PRO A 226 20.22 -13.29 -20.40
C PRO A 226 19.38 -12.34 -19.52
N MET A 227 19.86 -11.11 -19.35
CA MET A 227 19.19 -10.07 -18.57
C MET A 227 17.92 -9.57 -19.29
N PRO A 228 16.80 -9.34 -18.57
CA PRO A 228 15.56 -8.81 -19.14
C PRO A 228 15.75 -7.39 -19.69
N ALA A 229 14.98 -7.00 -20.71
CA ALA A 229 15.08 -5.67 -21.30
C ALA A 229 14.76 -4.55 -20.29
N GLU A 230 13.80 -4.79 -19.39
CA GLU A 230 13.38 -3.87 -18.32
C GLU A 230 14.46 -3.66 -17.24
N LEU A 231 15.41 -4.59 -17.13
CA LEU A 231 16.54 -4.54 -16.19
C LEU A 231 17.88 -4.24 -16.90
N ALA A 232 17.87 -4.18 -18.22
CA ALA A 232 19.06 -3.97 -19.06
C ALA A 232 19.37 -2.48 -19.31
N GLY A 233 18.50 -1.57 -18.84
CA GLY A 233 18.72 -0.13 -18.85
C GLY A 233 19.81 0.31 -17.87
N ASP A 234 20.16 1.60 -17.90
CA ASP A 234 21.00 2.17 -16.84
C ASP A 234 20.21 2.30 -15.52
N LEU A 235 20.92 2.46 -14.40
CA LEU A 235 20.30 2.52 -13.07
C LEU A 235 19.16 3.58 -12.98
N PRO A 236 19.31 4.79 -13.54
CA PRO A 236 18.22 5.77 -13.61
C PRO A 236 16.95 5.29 -14.33
N GLU A 237 17.08 4.63 -15.50
CA GLU A 237 15.92 4.09 -16.23
C GLU A 237 15.20 3.00 -15.43
N PHE A 238 15.95 2.13 -14.75
CA PHE A 238 15.39 1.11 -13.86
C PHE A 238 14.64 1.73 -12.67
N GLU A 239 15.21 2.75 -12.02
CA GLU A 239 14.55 3.44 -10.90
C GLU A 239 13.26 4.14 -11.33
N ALA A 240 13.24 4.76 -12.51
CA ALA A 240 12.03 5.35 -13.07
C ALA A 240 10.96 4.29 -13.37
N ALA A 241 11.34 3.13 -13.90
CA ALA A 241 10.41 2.01 -14.13
C ALA A 241 9.83 1.46 -12.82
N VAL A 242 10.64 1.38 -11.76
CA VAL A 242 10.19 1.00 -10.43
C VAL A 242 9.16 1.98 -9.88
N GLN A 243 9.43 3.27 -9.96
CA GLN A 243 8.52 4.31 -9.49
C GLN A 243 7.19 4.26 -10.23
N ALA A 244 7.22 4.16 -11.56
CA ALA A 244 6.02 4.05 -12.38
C ALA A 244 5.16 2.83 -12.00
N GLU A 245 5.79 1.66 -11.80
CA GLU A 245 5.09 0.45 -11.42
C GLU A 245 4.54 0.50 -9.98
N ALA A 246 5.28 1.11 -9.04
CA ALA A 246 4.78 1.33 -7.69
C ALA A 246 3.50 2.18 -7.69
N VAL A 247 3.52 3.30 -8.43
CA VAL A 247 2.36 4.20 -8.60
C VAL A 247 1.19 3.46 -9.24
N ARG A 248 1.45 2.64 -10.27
CA ARG A 248 0.42 1.80 -10.92
C ARG A 248 -0.22 0.81 -9.94
N LEU A 249 0.58 0.15 -9.11
CA LEU A 249 0.09 -0.81 -8.11
C LEU A 249 -0.76 -0.13 -7.03
N LEU A 250 -0.36 1.05 -6.55
CA LEU A 250 -1.16 1.85 -5.64
C LEU A 250 -2.55 2.16 -6.25
N GLY A 251 -2.60 2.46 -7.55
CA GLY A 251 -3.86 2.72 -8.26
C GLY A 251 -4.72 1.46 -8.43
N GLN A 252 -4.09 0.30 -8.62
CA GLN A 252 -4.79 -0.99 -8.70
C GLN A 252 -5.54 -1.36 -7.41
N TRP A 253 -5.03 -0.95 -6.25
CA TRP A 253 -5.65 -1.22 -4.94
C TRP A 253 -6.56 -0.09 -4.44
N THR A 254 -6.68 0.99 -5.22
CA THR A 254 -7.49 2.17 -4.92
C THR A 254 -8.34 2.58 -6.14
N VAL A 255 -7.97 3.66 -6.82
CA VAL A 255 -8.56 4.15 -8.07
C VAL A 255 -7.46 4.15 -9.14
N PRO A 256 -7.67 3.49 -10.30
CA PRO A 256 -6.69 3.48 -11.38
C PRO A 256 -6.28 4.91 -11.80
N GLY A 257 -4.98 5.14 -11.96
CA GLY A 257 -4.41 6.44 -12.37
C GLY A 257 -4.41 7.53 -11.29
N LEU A 258 -5.21 7.40 -10.22
CA LEU A 258 -5.30 8.43 -9.17
C LEU A 258 -3.95 8.76 -8.50
N PRO A 259 -3.11 7.78 -8.08
CA PRO A 259 -1.81 8.11 -7.48
C PRO A 259 -0.90 8.93 -8.42
N GLU A 260 -0.93 8.66 -9.72
CA GLU A 260 -0.15 9.41 -10.71
C GLU A 260 -0.65 10.86 -10.84
N LEU A 261 -1.98 11.05 -10.88
CA LEU A 261 -2.60 12.38 -10.90
C LEU A 261 -2.21 13.20 -9.67
N LEU A 262 -2.27 12.59 -8.48
CA LEU A 262 -1.91 13.24 -7.22
C LEU A 262 -0.41 13.62 -7.18
N LEU A 263 0.45 12.77 -7.75
CA LEU A 263 1.89 13.02 -7.79
C LEU A 263 2.32 14.03 -8.85
N THR A 264 1.55 14.29 -9.89
CA THR A 264 1.99 15.09 -11.04
C THR A 264 1.18 16.37 -11.24
N GLU A 265 -0.14 16.26 -11.31
CA GLU A 265 -1.03 17.37 -11.71
C GLU A 265 -1.72 18.03 -10.51
N TYR A 266 -1.93 17.26 -9.44
CA TYR A 266 -2.69 17.64 -8.24
C TYR A 266 -1.83 17.54 -6.96
N GLN A 267 -0.53 17.82 -7.05
CA GLN A 267 0.40 17.78 -5.90
C GLN A 267 -0.02 18.71 -4.75
N ASP A 268 -0.65 19.83 -5.07
CA ASP A 268 -1.17 20.78 -4.08
C ASP A 268 -2.37 20.26 -3.29
N LEU A 269 -3.08 19.26 -3.82
CA LEU A 269 -4.16 18.56 -3.16
C LEU A 269 -3.67 17.40 -2.27
N ALA A 270 -2.50 16.84 -2.57
CA ALA A 270 -1.92 15.69 -1.88
C ALA A 270 -0.43 15.93 -1.59
N PRO A 271 -0.10 16.92 -0.74
CA PRO A 271 1.29 17.21 -0.44
C PRO A 271 1.95 16.05 0.28
N GLU A 272 3.12 15.63 -0.21
CA GLU A 272 4.02 14.70 0.46
C GLU A 272 5.13 15.53 1.13
N PRO A 273 5.08 15.73 2.46
CA PRO A 273 5.94 16.68 3.13
C PRO A 273 7.39 16.21 3.15
N GLY A 274 8.32 17.09 2.79
CA GLY A 274 9.75 16.86 2.96
C GLY A 274 10.17 16.96 4.43
N ALA A 275 11.39 16.46 4.75
CA ALA A 275 11.92 16.50 6.10
C ALA A 275 11.88 17.90 6.74
N ALA A 276 12.18 18.95 5.97
CA ALA A 276 12.15 20.33 6.45
C ALA A 276 10.74 20.82 6.84
N GLU A 277 9.69 20.34 6.16
CA GLU A 277 8.30 20.72 6.45
C GLU A 277 7.79 20.01 7.70
N VAL A 278 8.20 18.74 7.88
CA VAL A 278 7.94 17.97 9.11
C VAL A 278 8.63 18.64 10.31
N ASP A 279 9.90 19.02 10.18
CA ASP A 279 10.65 19.70 11.24
C ASP A 279 10.00 21.04 11.63
N GLN A 280 9.59 21.84 10.64
CA GLN A 280 8.88 23.10 10.89
C GLN A 280 7.55 22.90 11.63
N TYR A 281 6.80 21.86 11.28
CA TYR A 281 5.55 21.53 11.97
C TYR A 281 5.79 21.15 13.44
N ILE A 282 6.79 20.29 13.69
CA ILE A 282 7.17 19.86 15.06
C ILE A 282 7.56 21.06 15.92
N VAL A 283 8.34 21.99 15.36
CA VAL A 283 8.78 23.22 16.04
C VAL A 283 7.62 24.16 16.32
N LYS A 284 6.75 24.41 15.33
CA LYS A 284 5.56 25.26 15.46
C LYS A 284 4.60 24.76 16.55
N ARG A 285 4.54 23.45 16.78
CA ARG A 285 3.70 22.82 17.82
C ARG A 285 4.37 22.73 19.19
N GLY A 286 5.65 23.13 19.32
CA GLY A 286 6.40 23.05 20.58
C GLY A 286 6.62 21.61 21.07
N LEU A 287 6.60 20.63 20.16
CA LEU A 287 6.78 19.21 20.48
C LEU A 287 8.26 18.84 20.68
N VAL A 288 9.16 19.65 20.13
CA VAL A 288 10.61 19.62 20.36
C VAL A 288 11.11 21.07 20.35
N GLU A 289 11.85 21.49 21.38
CA GLU A 289 12.71 22.67 21.24
C GLU A 289 13.89 22.25 20.37
N LEU A 290 14.04 22.84 19.18
CA LEU A 290 15.29 22.69 18.42
C LEU A 290 16.45 23.01 19.38
N PRO A 291 17.53 22.19 19.42
CA PRO A 291 18.70 22.57 20.17
C PRO A 291 19.10 23.96 19.70
N ASP A 292 19.26 24.87 20.68
CA ASP A 292 19.73 26.22 20.46
C ASP A 292 21.08 26.14 19.73
N ILE A 293 21.05 26.26 18.41
CA ILE A 293 22.25 26.46 17.58
C ILE A 293 22.76 27.90 17.72
N GLY A 294 22.63 28.45 18.93
CA GLY A 294 23.43 29.55 19.43
C GLY A 294 24.89 29.12 19.47
N GLN A 295 25.65 29.64 18.50
CA GLN A 295 27.11 29.66 18.46
C GLN A 295 27.80 28.29 18.38
N TRP A 296 27.70 27.64 17.21
CA TRP A 296 28.84 26.85 16.76
C TRP A 296 29.89 27.79 16.18
N ASP A 297 30.68 28.39 17.06
CA ASP A 297 31.88 29.13 16.70
C ASP A 297 32.93 28.10 16.27
N GLY A 298 33.04 27.92 14.96
CA GLY A 298 33.99 27.01 14.30
C GLY A 298 35.45 27.47 14.45
N THR A 299 35.97 27.48 15.68
CA THR A 299 37.41 27.61 15.96
C THR A 299 37.83 26.46 16.86
N ALA A 300 38.16 25.33 16.23
CA ALA A 300 39.09 24.38 16.81
C ALA A 300 40.50 24.97 16.68
N ASP A 301 40.86 25.86 17.59
CA ASP A 301 42.27 26.09 17.93
C ASP A 301 42.64 25.07 19.02
N GLY A 302 43.39 24.05 18.61
CA GLY A 302 44.05 23.11 19.48
C GLY A 302 45.53 23.03 19.09
N GLU A 303 46.37 23.59 19.95
CA GLU A 303 47.82 23.35 20.03
C GLU A 303 48.16 21.85 20.16
#